data_AF-H1VB53-F1
#
_entry.id   AF-H1VB53-F1
#
_cell.length_a   1.000
_cell.length_b   1.000
_cell.length_c   1.000
_cell.angle_alpha   90.00
_cell.angle_beta   90.00
_cell.angle_gamma   90.00
#
_symmetry.space_group_name_H-M   'P 1'
#
loop_
_entity.id
_entity.type
_entity.pdbx_description
1 polymer ?
#
loop_
_entity_poly.entity_id
_entity_poly.type
_entity_poly.pdbx_seq_one_letter_code
_entity_poly.pdbx_strand_id
1 'polypeptide(L)'
;MPAKISGDGLKRKRVANKEKLKKRVKSESESEAESSGDESNDPQAEILLLENEILESKKHYNNISKLIQTTSTHEDEPEAATLACVALCRVFVRLLSAGALVPRKGLPEKEAVVVQWLKERYFEYKSVLVSLLAEEDLAPTMLTLALRCLKAEAQHLYEKEEYIFPQNFLEQIVAGLLGSDSDDARVEFVEKYLTQYDDIRFFTLKAIKALTETPGSLPHDELFDDAFALLSNIGSVPTELGNFYVEKPKKKSHNVNSLHQHKKQGQDAWLAVLKLAATREQRKQVLDVMSNEIAPWFIRPELLADFLTDSYDAGGSISLLALSGVFYLIKDVQPRLPVVLYKALLPSRQRDLALC
;
A
#
# COMPACT_ATOMS: atom_id res chain seq x y z
N MET A 1 11.15 -14.69 89.11
CA MET A 1 12.24 -13.80 88.68
C MET A 1 11.66 -12.72 87.79
N PRO A 2 12.09 -11.46 87.99
CA PRO A 2 11.29 -10.24 87.81
C PRO A 2 11.46 -9.72 86.38
N ALA A 3 10.82 -8.67 85.88
CA ALA A 3 9.81 -7.69 86.32
C ALA A 3 9.57 -6.83 85.05
N LYS A 4 8.32 -6.66 84.61
CA LYS A 4 7.47 -5.47 84.85
C LYS A 4 7.94 -4.20 84.09
N ILE A 5 7.07 -3.66 83.21
CA ILE A 5 6.21 -2.46 83.43
C ILE A 5 7.08 -1.19 83.43
N SER A 6 6.84 -0.09 82.73
CA SER A 6 5.65 0.74 82.49
C SER A 6 6.16 1.97 81.74
N GLY A 7 5.28 2.76 81.12
CA GLY A 7 5.46 4.20 81.26
C GLY A 7 4.85 5.04 80.16
N ASP A 8 3.53 5.19 80.25
CA ASP A 8 2.73 6.26 79.67
C ASP A 8 3.36 7.66 79.90
N GLY A 9 3.15 8.62 78.99
CA GLY A 9 3.56 10.00 79.29
C GLY A 9 3.80 10.99 78.14
N LEU A 10 2.71 11.58 77.64
CA LEU A 10 2.52 13.04 77.55
C LEU A 10 3.36 13.92 76.57
N LYS A 11 2.60 14.49 75.63
CA LYS A 11 2.39 15.95 75.38
C LYS A 11 3.51 16.82 74.79
N ARG A 12 3.11 17.45 73.66
CA ARG A 12 3.27 18.89 73.28
C ARG A 12 4.71 19.33 72.95
N LYS A 13 5.02 20.36 72.17
CA LYS A 13 4.40 21.28 71.18
C LYS A 13 5.49 22.37 70.98
N ARG A 14 5.63 22.94 69.77
CA ARG A 14 6.41 24.16 69.38
C ARG A 14 7.85 23.91 68.94
N VAL A 15 8.25 24.18 67.68
CA VAL A 15 8.26 25.39 66.82
C VAL A 15 9.52 26.26 67.04
N ALA A 16 10.07 26.71 65.89
CA ALA A 16 11.11 27.72 65.62
C ALA A 16 12.54 27.17 65.64
N ASN A 17 13.18 26.98 64.48
CA ASN A 17 13.73 27.99 63.55
C ASN A 17 14.78 28.90 64.22
N LYS A 18 16.05 28.69 63.87
CA LYS A 18 17.10 29.70 63.75
C LYS A 18 18.34 29.05 63.12
N GLU A 19 18.54 29.33 61.83
CA GLU A 19 19.72 30.05 61.30
C GLU A 19 20.91 30.19 62.29
N LYS A 20 22.19 29.95 61.94
CA LYS A 20 22.89 30.47 60.76
C LYS A 20 24.39 30.02 60.76
N LEU A 21 24.98 29.86 59.55
CA LEU A 21 26.38 30.17 59.12
C LEU A 21 27.49 29.14 59.44
N LYS A 22 28.53 28.90 58.61
CA LYS A 22 29.01 29.46 57.33
C LYS A 22 30.18 28.58 56.80
N LYS A 23 30.28 28.42 55.48
CA LYS A 23 31.50 28.34 54.64
C LYS A 23 30.99 28.12 53.19
N ARG A 24 31.32 28.85 52.13
CA ARG A 24 32.37 29.84 51.83
C ARG A 24 32.02 30.49 50.46
N VAL A 25 31.98 31.84 50.37
CA VAL A 25 32.45 32.76 49.28
C VAL A 25 32.03 32.41 47.83
N LYS A 26 31.11 33.06 47.06
CA LYS A 26 30.79 34.49 46.68
C LYS A 26 31.98 35.22 46.02
N SER A 27 31.97 35.79 44.82
CA SER A 27 31.05 36.70 44.08
C SER A 27 31.61 36.89 42.65
N GLU A 28 30.77 37.00 41.59
CA GLU A 28 30.30 38.25 40.91
C GLU A 28 31.45 39.01 40.20
N SER A 29 31.38 39.50 38.95
CA SER A 29 30.28 40.13 38.22
C SER A 29 30.63 40.41 36.74
N GLU A 30 29.59 40.38 35.89
CA GLU A 30 29.30 41.27 34.74
C GLU A 30 30.26 41.37 33.54
N SER A 31 29.80 40.94 32.37
CA SER A 31 29.39 41.83 31.28
C SER A 31 28.92 41.06 30.04
N GLU A 32 28.07 41.73 29.28
CA GLU A 32 27.72 41.51 27.87
C GLU A 32 26.48 40.66 27.57
N ALA A 33 25.39 41.40 27.40
CA ALA A 33 24.32 41.04 26.49
C ALA A 33 24.88 40.92 25.07
N GLU A 34 24.94 39.70 24.56
CA GLU A 34 24.93 39.39 23.13
C GLU A 34 23.55 38.78 22.85
N SER A 35 22.64 39.60 22.31
CA SER A 35 22.29 39.58 20.90
C SER A 35 21.43 38.36 20.52
N SER A 36 20.13 38.64 20.42
CA SER A 36 19.21 38.03 19.47
C SER A 36 19.88 37.54 18.16
N GLY A 37 19.53 36.32 17.74
CA GLY A 37 19.97 35.67 16.51
C GLY A 37 20.34 34.23 16.86
N ASP A 38 19.45 33.26 16.80
CA ASP A 38 18.61 32.91 15.67
C ASP A 38 17.39 32.15 16.21
N GLU A 39 16.17 32.68 16.06
CA GLU A 39 15.00 31.80 15.96
C GLU A 39 15.19 31.05 14.66
N SER A 40 16.03 30.00 14.69
CA SER A 40 16.03 28.99 13.65
C SER A 40 14.59 28.47 13.63
N ASN A 41 13.86 28.94 12.62
CA ASN A 41 12.46 28.64 12.40
C ASN A 41 12.40 27.14 12.14
N ASP A 42 12.21 26.34 13.19
CA ASP A 42 12.25 24.88 13.10
C ASP A 42 11.23 24.45 12.05
N PRO A 43 11.65 23.90 10.90
CA PRO A 43 10.73 23.58 9.80
C PRO A 43 9.66 22.60 10.25
N GLN A 44 9.96 21.76 11.26
CA GLN A 44 9.01 20.84 11.86
C GLN A 44 7.92 21.59 12.67
N ALA A 45 8.32 22.59 13.46
CA ALA A 45 7.38 23.42 14.21
C ALA A 45 6.49 24.24 13.27
N GLU A 46 7.04 24.77 12.18
CA GLU A 46 6.27 25.49 11.17
C GLU A 46 5.21 24.60 10.51
N ILE A 47 5.57 23.38 10.10
CA ILE A 47 4.62 22.41 9.51
C ILE A 47 3.46 22.10 10.47
N LEU A 48 3.75 21.90 11.75
CA LEU A 48 2.73 21.63 12.77
C LEU A 48 1.83 22.84 13.03
N LEU A 49 2.38 24.06 13.00
CA LEU A 49 1.58 25.28 13.10
C LEU A 49 0.64 25.41 11.90
N LEU A 50 1.14 25.20 10.69
CA LEU A 50 0.32 25.21 9.47
C LEU A 50 -0.80 24.15 9.53
N GLU A 51 -0.50 22.93 10.01
CA GLU A 51 -1.51 21.87 10.23
C GLU A 51 -2.64 22.36 11.14
N ASN A 52 -2.29 22.92 12.30
CA ASN A 52 -3.27 23.37 13.29
C ASN A 52 -4.13 24.53 12.77
N GLU A 53 -3.53 25.52 12.11
CA GLU A 53 -4.26 26.66 11.52
C GLU A 53 -5.30 26.20 10.49
N ILE A 54 -4.97 25.22 9.64
CA ILE A 54 -5.89 24.68 8.63
C ILE A 54 -7.10 24.00 9.29
N LEU A 55 -6.88 23.29 10.39
CA LEU A 55 -7.93 22.58 11.13
C LEU A 55 -8.81 23.52 11.95
N GLU A 56 -8.28 24.65 12.43
CA GLU A 56 -9.02 25.64 13.19
C GLU A 56 -10.02 26.42 12.32
N SER A 57 -9.63 26.81 11.11
CA SER A 57 -10.47 27.70 10.30
C SER A 57 -10.24 27.58 8.80
N LYS A 58 -11.36 27.63 8.05
CA LYS A 58 -11.38 27.65 6.58
C LYS A 58 -10.59 28.81 5.97
N LYS A 59 -10.28 29.84 6.75
CA LYS A 59 -9.47 31.00 6.30
C LYS A 59 -8.02 30.62 5.99
N HIS A 60 -7.50 29.56 6.61
CA HIS A 60 -6.12 29.13 6.46
C HIS A 60 -5.94 28.03 5.41
N TYR A 61 -6.95 27.74 4.59
CA TYR A 61 -6.84 26.70 3.55
C TYR A 61 -5.68 26.94 2.57
N ASN A 62 -5.28 28.19 2.34
CA ASN A 62 -4.10 28.51 1.53
C ASN A 62 -2.79 27.88 2.06
N ASN A 63 -2.72 27.55 3.35
CA ASN A 63 -1.58 26.85 3.92
C ASN A 63 -1.44 25.41 3.39
N ILE A 64 -2.51 24.81 2.85
CA ILE A 64 -2.44 23.50 2.16
C ILE A 64 -1.49 23.58 0.97
N SER A 65 -1.55 24.66 0.18
CA SER A 65 -0.64 24.86 -0.95
C SER A 65 0.81 25.00 -0.51
N LYS A 66 1.06 25.67 0.63
CA LYS A 66 2.42 25.78 1.21
C LYS A 66 2.95 24.42 1.62
N LEU A 67 2.14 23.64 2.35
CA LEU A 67 2.51 22.28 2.75
C LEU A 67 2.80 21.38 1.55
N ILE A 68 2.00 21.46 0.48
CA ILE A 68 2.27 20.72 -0.77
C ILE A 68 3.61 21.16 -1.38
N GLN A 69 3.93 22.45 -1.40
CA GLN A 69 5.24 22.92 -1.90
C GLN A 69 6.40 22.37 -1.06
N THR A 70 6.25 22.30 0.27
CA THR A 70 7.25 21.68 1.16
C THR A 70 7.44 20.19 0.89
N THR A 71 6.46 19.48 0.33
CA THR A 71 6.67 18.08 -0.10
C THR A 71 7.55 17.97 -1.34
N SER A 72 7.64 19.03 -2.15
CA SER A 72 8.48 19.03 -3.36
C SER A 72 9.97 19.21 -3.06
N THR A 73 10.33 19.77 -1.89
CA THR A 73 11.72 19.94 -1.44
C THR A 73 12.33 18.67 -0.82
N HIS A 74 11.82 17.49 -1.20
CA HIS A 74 12.25 16.19 -0.67
C HIS A 74 13.72 15.86 -0.95
N GLU A 75 14.31 16.40 -2.02
CA GLU A 75 15.74 16.23 -2.35
C GLU A 75 16.65 16.96 -1.35
N ASP A 76 16.22 18.12 -0.83
CA ASP A 76 17.00 18.95 0.09
C ASP A 76 16.74 18.58 1.56
N GLU A 77 15.47 18.34 1.92
CA GLU A 77 15.03 18.10 3.30
C GLU A 77 13.99 16.96 3.37
N PRO A 78 14.41 15.69 3.34
CA PRO A 78 13.51 14.53 3.33
C PRO A 78 12.66 14.41 4.60
N GLU A 79 13.20 14.80 5.76
CA GLU A 79 12.46 14.82 7.03
C GLU A 79 11.32 15.85 7.01
N ALA A 80 11.56 17.04 6.47
CA ALA A 80 10.53 18.06 6.35
C ALA A 80 9.45 17.64 5.34
N ALA A 81 9.84 17.06 4.21
CA ALA A 81 8.91 16.56 3.19
C ALA A 81 8.02 15.42 3.73
N THR A 82 8.58 14.48 4.50
CA THR A 82 7.80 13.40 5.13
C THR A 82 6.83 13.94 6.18
N LEU A 83 7.27 14.88 7.04
CA LEU A 83 6.40 15.53 8.02
C LEU A 83 5.27 16.32 7.35
N ALA A 84 5.56 17.06 6.28
CA ALA A 84 4.55 17.76 5.49
C ALA A 84 3.53 16.78 4.88
N CYS A 85 3.98 15.64 4.35
CA CYS A 85 3.09 14.59 3.86
C CYS A 85 2.21 14.02 4.98
N VAL A 86 2.75 13.77 6.16
CA VAL A 86 2.00 13.26 7.31
C VAL A 86 0.94 14.28 7.77
N ALA A 87 1.31 15.56 7.88
CA ALA A 87 0.42 16.66 8.23
C ALA A 87 -0.73 16.80 7.20
N LEU A 88 -0.41 16.80 5.91
CA LEU A 88 -1.41 16.83 4.83
C LEU A 88 -2.36 15.65 4.89
N CYS A 89 -1.87 14.43 5.17
CA CYS A 89 -2.74 13.26 5.35
C CYS A 89 -3.75 13.49 6.47
N ARG A 90 -3.29 13.97 7.64
CA ARG A 90 -4.16 14.25 8.79
C ARG A 90 -5.20 15.31 8.44
N VAL A 91 -4.79 16.40 7.81
CA VAL A 91 -5.66 17.48 7.33
C VAL A 91 -6.73 16.92 6.39
N PHE A 92 -6.35 16.22 5.32
CA PHE A 92 -7.32 15.71 4.34
C PHE A 92 -8.23 14.64 4.91
N VAL A 93 -7.76 13.73 5.77
CA VAL A 93 -8.62 12.76 6.45
C VAL A 93 -9.65 13.46 7.34
N ARG A 94 -9.26 14.53 8.04
CA ARG A 94 -10.18 15.35 8.84
C ARG A 94 -11.18 16.12 7.98
N LEU A 95 -10.74 16.73 6.88
CA LEU A 95 -11.62 17.44 5.93
C LEU A 95 -12.61 16.49 5.25
N LEU A 96 -12.17 15.29 4.87
CA LEU A 96 -13.01 14.24 4.30
C LEU A 96 -14.07 13.79 5.31
N SER A 97 -13.67 13.43 6.53
CA SER A 97 -14.62 13.02 7.58
C SER A 97 -15.61 14.12 7.98
N ALA A 98 -15.23 15.39 7.87
CA ALA A 98 -16.15 16.53 8.04
C ALA A 98 -17.08 16.77 6.83
N GLY A 99 -16.86 16.07 5.71
CA GLY A 99 -17.63 16.22 4.47
C GLY A 99 -17.34 17.53 3.73
N ALA A 100 -16.16 18.14 3.94
CA ALA A 100 -15.77 19.40 3.32
C ALA A 100 -15.47 19.27 1.81
N LEU A 101 -15.18 18.05 1.34
CA LEU A 101 -14.90 17.75 -0.06
C LEU A 101 -16.13 17.20 -0.82
N VAL A 102 -17.29 17.06 -0.17
CA VAL A 102 -18.50 16.52 -0.79
C VAL A 102 -19.40 17.67 -1.27
N PRO A 103 -19.74 17.75 -2.57
CA PRO A 103 -20.65 18.77 -3.06
C PRO A 103 -22.06 18.49 -2.52
N ARG A 104 -22.65 19.46 -1.81
CA ARG A 104 -24.03 19.40 -1.32
C ARG A 104 -24.97 20.15 -2.27
N LYS A 105 -26.16 19.59 -2.50
CA LYS A 105 -27.20 20.24 -3.33
C LYS A 105 -27.63 21.55 -2.64
N GLY A 106 -27.57 22.67 -3.36
CA GLY A 106 -27.95 23.99 -2.86
C GLY A 106 -26.84 24.82 -2.19
N LEU A 107 -25.57 24.44 -2.36
CA LEU A 107 -24.44 25.25 -1.86
C LEU A 107 -24.37 26.63 -2.53
N PRO A 108 -24.00 27.69 -1.79
CA PRO A 108 -23.60 28.96 -2.38
C PRO A 108 -22.45 28.76 -3.36
N GLU A 109 -22.44 29.51 -4.46
CA GLU A 109 -21.40 29.43 -5.51
C GLU A 109 -19.98 29.55 -4.94
N LYS A 110 -19.77 30.45 -3.97
CA LYS A 110 -18.49 30.62 -3.27
C LYS A 110 -18.04 29.36 -2.53
N GLU A 111 -18.96 28.63 -1.91
CA GLU A 111 -18.61 27.38 -1.21
C GLU A 111 -18.36 26.24 -2.19
N ALA A 112 -19.09 26.19 -3.31
CA ALA A 112 -18.83 25.23 -4.38
C ALA A 112 -17.41 25.39 -4.96
N VAL A 113 -16.95 26.63 -5.15
CA VAL A 113 -15.57 26.93 -5.59
C VAL A 113 -14.55 26.42 -4.57
N VAL A 114 -14.79 26.61 -3.27
CA VAL A 114 -13.88 26.10 -2.22
C VAL A 114 -13.84 24.57 -2.21
N VAL A 115 -14.99 23.90 -2.35
CA VAL A 115 -15.05 22.42 -2.43
C VAL A 115 -14.25 21.91 -3.63
N GLN A 116 -14.42 22.55 -4.79
CA GLN A 116 -13.70 22.18 -6.01
C GLN A 116 -12.18 22.39 -5.84
N TRP A 117 -11.78 23.52 -5.28
CA TRP A 117 -10.38 23.81 -4.98
C TRP A 117 -9.76 22.80 -4.01
N LEU A 118 -10.49 22.41 -2.95
CA LEU A 118 -10.02 21.37 -2.01
C LEU A 118 -9.85 20.01 -2.68
N LYS A 119 -10.74 19.64 -3.61
CA LYS A 119 -10.59 18.40 -4.39
C LYS A 119 -9.35 18.44 -5.26
N GLU A 120 -9.08 19.56 -5.93
CA GLU A 120 -7.87 19.72 -6.74
C GLU A 120 -6.60 19.59 -5.90
N ARG A 121 -6.53 20.25 -4.73
CA ARG A 121 -5.41 20.10 -3.81
C ARG A 121 -5.27 18.67 -3.28
N TYR A 122 -6.37 17.97 -3.07
CA TYR A 122 -6.34 16.56 -2.66
C TYR A 122 -5.82 15.65 -3.78
N PHE A 123 -6.21 15.89 -5.04
CA PHE A 123 -5.66 15.15 -6.18
C PHE A 123 -4.18 15.42 -6.35
N GLU A 124 -3.74 16.68 -6.23
CA GLU A 124 -2.34 17.07 -6.26
C GLU A 124 -1.54 16.35 -5.17
N TYR A 125 -2.05 16.33 -3.94
CA TYR A 125 -1.43 15.59 -2.84
C TYR A 125 -1.36 14.08 -3.10
N LYS A 126 -2.40 13.46 -3.69
CA LYS A 126 -2.35 12.04 -4.09
C LYS A 126 -1.28 11.79 -5.15
N SER A 127 -1.12 12.68 -6.12
CA SER A 127 -0.05 12.58 -7.12
C SER A 127 1.33 12.69 -6.47
N VAL A 128 1.52 13.58 -5.50
CA VAL A 128 2.76 13.69 -4.71
C VAL A 128 3.07 12.39 -3.97
N LEU A 129 2.08 11.80 -3.30
CA LEU A 129 2.29 10.53 -2.59
C LEU A 129 2.74 9.42 -3.54
N VAL A 130 2.15 9.35 -4.74
CA VAL A 130 2.51 8.36 -5.75
C VAL A 130 3.89 8.63 -6.34
N SER A 131 4.28 9.89 -6.58
CA SER A 131 5.62 10.20 -7.07
C SER A 131 6.70 9.86 -6.03
N LEU A 132 6.45 10.15 -4.76
CA LEU A 132 7.38 9.84 -3.67
C LEU A 132 7.43 8.33 -3.31
N LEU A 133 6.61 7.47 -3.94
CA LEU A 133 6.79 6.01 -3.85
C LEU A 133 8.02 5.53 -4.64
N ALA A 134 8.51 6.32 -5.60
CA ALA A 134 9.72 5.98 -6.33
C ALA A 134 10.98 6.11 -5.46
N GLU A 135 10.95 6.97 -4.44
CA GLU A 135 12.06 7.21 -3.53
C GLU A 135 12.18 6.09 -2.49
N GLU A 136 13.31 5.36 -2.51
CA GLU A 136 13.53 4.12 -1.74
C GLU A 136 13.23 4.28 -0.24
N ASP A 137 13.79 5.32 0.37
CA ASP A 137 13.69 5.60 1.81
C ASP A 137 12.31 6.09 2.24
N LEU A 138 11.59 6.78 1.34
CA LEU A 138 10.31 7.42 1.64
C LEU A 138 9.12 6.49 1.36
N ALA A 139 9.30 5.54 0.44
CA ALA A 139 8.24 4.70 -0.10
C ALA A 139 7.38 3.98 0.96
N PRO A 140 7.91 3.36 2.04
CA PRO A 140 7.08 2.67 3.03
C PRO A 140 6.11 3.63 3.76
N THR A 141 6.59 4.83 4.08
CA THR A 141 5.78 5.87 4.72
C THR A 141 4.73 6.40 3.73
N MET A 142 5.12 6.68 2.50
CA MET A 142 4.21 7.18 1.46
C MET A 142 3.12 6.17 1.12
N LEU A 143 3.45 4.89 1.07
CA LEU A 143 2.50 3.79 0.89
C LEU A 143 1.44 3.79 1.99
N THR A 144 1.88 3.88 3.25
CA THR A 144 0.97 3.93 4.40
C THR A 144 0.05 5.15 4.33
N LEU A 145 0.57 6.33 3.97
CA LEU A 145 -0.23 7.54 3.81
C LEU A 145 -1.22 7.44 2.64
N ALA A 146 -0.80 6.87 1.51
CA ALA A 146 -1.62 6.68 0.33
C ALA A 146 -2.79 5.73 0.62
N LEU A 147 -2.55 4.60 1.28
CA LEU A 147 -3.61 3.66 1.66
C LEU A 147 -4.57 4.25 2.70
N ARG A 148 -4.08 5.04 3.66
CA ARG A 148 -4.96 5.80 4.57
C ARG A 148 -5.85 6.80 3.83
N CYS A 149 -5.31 7.48 2.82
CA CYS A 149 -6.07 8.39 1.97
C CYS A 149 -7.13 7.62 1.16
N LEU A 150 -6.77 6.48 0.58
CA LEU A 150 -7.69 5.60 -0.14
C LEU A 150 -8.86 5.16 0.76
N LYS A 151 -8.57 4.77 2.00
CA LYS A 151 -9.60 4.40 2.98
C LYS A 151 -10.54 5.56 3.29
N ALA A 152 -9.99 6.74 3.56
CA ALA A 152 -10.78 7.93 3.87
C ALA A 152 -11.63 8.39 2.67
N GLU A 153 -11.09 8.32 1.46
CA GLU A 153 -11.81 8.63 0.23
C GLU A 153 -13.02 7.70 0.07
N ALA A 154 -12.80 6.40 0.19
CA ALA A 154 -13.85 5.41 0.04
C ALA A 154 -14.97 5.54 1.09
N GLN A 155 -14.65 6.00 2.30
CA GLN A 155 -15.61 6.16 3.40
C GLN A 155 -16.41 7.46 3.34
N HIS A 156 -15.82 8.54 2.82
CA HIS A 156 -16.34 9.90 3.02
C HIS A 156 -16.59 10.69 1.75
N LEU A 157 -15.95 10.36 0.63
CA LEU A 157 -16.10 11.15 -0.60
C LEU A 157 -17.37 10.78 -1.38
N TYR A 158 -17.86 9.55 -1.24
CA TYR A 158 -18.96 9.01 -2.01
C TYR A 158 -20.25 8.84 -1.18
N GLU A 159 -21.40 8.88 -1.86
CA GLU A 159 -22.69 8.66 -1.21
C GLU A 159 -22.83 7.19 -0.75
N LYS A 160 -23.35 6.98 0.47
CA LYS A 160 -23.35 5.68 1.18
C LYS A 160 -24.27 4.59 0.58
N GLU A 161 -24.96 4.89 -0.51
CA GLU A 161 -25.92 3.96 -1.14
C GLU A 161 -25.23 2.99 -2.10
N GLU A 162 -24.15 3.41 -2.74
CA GLU A 162 -23.38 2.59 -3.67
C GLU A 162 -21.97 2.32 -3.14
N TYR A 163 -21.50 1.08 -3.30
CA TYR A 163 -20.13 0.73 -2.98
C TYR A 163 -19.23 1.30 -4.07
N ILE A 164 -18.39 2.27 -3.70
CA ILE A 164 -17.43 2.90 -4.61
C ILE A 164 -16.04 2.73 -4.00
N PHE A 165 -15.22 1.94 -4.69
CA PHE A 165 -13.82 1.76 -4.35
C PHE A 165 -12.96 2.72 -5.20
N PRO A 166 -11.99 3.46 -4.63
CA PRO A 166 -11.06 4.34 -5.35
C PRO A 166 -10.07 3.58 -6.26
N GLN A 167 -10.59 2.88 -7.27
CA GLN A 167 -9.80 1.97 -8.11
C GLN A 167 -8.66 2.69 -8.83
N ASN A 168 -8.92 3.86 -9.41
CA ASN A 168 -7.89 4.62 -10.13
C ASN A 168 -6.72 5.00 -9.23
N PHE A 169 -6.99 5.32 -7.97
CA PHE A 169 -5.94 5.68 -7.03
C PHE A 169 -5.15 4.43 -6.57
N LEU A 170 -5.83 3.30 -6.35
CA LEU A 170 -5.10 2.04 -6.10
C LEU A 170 -4.22 1.65 -7.28
N GLU A 171 -4.71 1.81 -8.52
CA GLU A 171 -3.95 1.52 -9.73
C GLU A 171 -2.68 2.37 -9.83
N GLN A 172 -2.76 3.66 -9.48
CA GLN A 172 -1.59 4.54 -9.38
C GLN A 172 -0.62 4.12 -8.28
N ILE A 173 -1.12 3.70 -7.11
CA ILE A 173 -0.28 3.17 -6.02
C ILE A 173 0.44 1.90 -6.48
N VAL A 174 -0.27 0.97 -7.12
CA VAL A 174 0.32 -0.28 -7.64
C VAL A 174 1.34 0.02 -8.73
N ALA A 175 1.05 0.95 -9.64
CA ALA A 175 2.02 1.39 -10.64
C ALA A 175 3.29 1.98 -10.02
N GLY A 176 3.14 2.83 -8.99
CA GLY A 176 4.25 3.39 -8.23
C GLY A 176 5.08 2.32 -7.51
N LEU A 177 4.44 1.28 -6.94
CA LEU A 177 5.13 0.17 -6.29
C LEU A 177 5.87 -0.75 -7.28
N LEU A 178 5.30 -0.96 -8.47
CA LEU A 178 5.96 -1.75 -9.53
C LEU A 178 7.17 -1.01 -10.10
N GLY A 179 7.16 0.32 -10.14
CA GLY A 179 8.31 1.12 -10.57
C GLY A 179 9.21 1.64 -9.45
N SER A 180 9.00 1.19 -8.21
CA SER A 180 9.81 1.60 -7.05
C SER A 180 11.01 0.68 -6.90
N ASP A 181 12.14 1.21 -6.44
CA ASP A 181 13.29 0.35 -6.07
C ASP A 181 13.15 -0.22 -4.64
N SER A 182 12.18 0.25 -3.86
CA SER A 182 11.99 -0.12 -2.45
C SER A 182 11.37 -1.51 -2.25
N ASP A 183 12.22 -2.48 -1.88
CA ASP A 183 11.75 -3.81 -1.42
C ASP A 183 10.89 -3.71 -0.16
N ASP A 184 11.25 -2.83 0.78
CA ASP A 184 10.53 -2.66 2.03
C ASP A 184 9.08 -2.20 1.80
N ALA A 185 8.85 -1.28 0.86
CA ALA A 185 7.51 -0.83 0.51
C ALA A 185 6.69 -1.97 -0.13
N ARG A 186 7.30 -2.78 -1.00
CA ARG A 186 6.64 -3.96 -1.59
C ARG A 186 6.27 -5.00 -0.52
N VAL A 187 7.20 -5.34 0.36
CA VAL A 187 6.97 -6.29 1.46
C VAL A 187 5.88 -5.78 2.38
N GLU A 188 5.94 -4.50 2.78
CA GLU A 188 4.90 -3.88 3.60
C GLU A 188 3.53 -3.94 2.93
N PHE A 189 3.46 -3.64 1.62
CA PHE A 189 2.22 -3.72 0.86
C PHE A 189 1.62 -5.14 0.88
N VAL A 190 2.46 -6.14 0.62
CA VAL A 190 2.06 -7.55 0.58
C VAL A 190 1.57 -8.00 1.95
N GLU A 191 2.37 -7.82 2.99
CA GLU A 191 2.14 -8.38 4.31
C GLU A 191 1.01 -7.69 5.06
N LYS A 192 0.93 -6.36 5.00
CA LYS A 192 -0.05 -5.59 5.78
C LYS A 192 -1.36 -5.39 5.03
N TYR A 193 -1.37 -5.47 3.70
CA TYR A 193 -2.54 -5.11 2.90
C TYR A 193 -3.01 -6.19 1.94
N LEU A 194 -2.17 -6.64 1.01
CA LEU A 194 -2.57 -7.55 -0.08
C LEU A 194 -3.07 -8.90 0.42
N THR A 195 -2.35 -9.49 1.38
CA THR A 195 -2.70 -10.77 1.99
C THR A 195 -3.83 -10.63 3.01
N GLN A 196 -3.93 -9.48 3.67
CA GLN A 196 -4.87 -9.25 4.77
C GLN A 196 -6.27 -8.90 4.30
N TYR A 197 -6.42 -8.14 3.21
CA TYR A 197 -7.71 -7.59 2.80
C TYR A 197 -8.14 -8.06 1.40
N ASP A 198 -9.38 -8.56 1.34
CA ASP A 198 -9.97 -9.16 0.14
C ASP A 198 -10.22 -8.11 -0.96
N ASP A 199 -10.74 -6.93 -0.61
CA ASP A 199 -10.95 -5.85 -1.57
C ASP A 199 -9.63 -5.33 -2.15
N ILE A 200 -8.61 -5.12 -1.31
CA ILE A 200 -7.26 -4.75 -1.80
C ILE A 200 -6.76 -5.81 -2.78
N ARG A 201 -6.80 -7.09 -2.42
CA ARG A 201 -6.40 -8.18 -3.31
C ARG A 201 -7.15 -8.17 -4.63
N PHE A 202 -8.48 -8.04 -4.59
CA PHE A 202 -9.33 -8.01 -5.77
C PHE A 202 -8.97 -6.88 -6.72
N PHE A 203 -8.83 -5.66 -6.20
CA PHE A 203 -8.55 -4.48 -7.01
C PHE A 203 -7.09 -4.39 -7.43
N THR A 204 -6.14 -4.92 -6.65
CA THR A 204 -4.73 -5.04 -7.06
C THR A 204 -4.59 -6.00 -8.25
N LEU A 205 -5.24 -7.17 -8.20
CA LEU A 205 -5.26 -8.10 -9.35
C LEU A 205 -5.80 -7.42 -10.62
N LYS A 206 -6.88 -6.63 -10.48
CA LYS A 206 -7.44 -5.86 -11.58
C LYS A 206 -6.49 -4.76 -12.07
N ALA A 207 -5.77 -4.09 -11.17
CA ALA A 207 -4.78 -3.08 -11.50
C ALA A 207 -3.58 -3.68 -12.26
N ILE A 208 -3.03 -4.80 -11.80
CA ILE A 208 -1.92 -5.49 -12.47
C ILE A 208 -2.31 -5.87 -13.91
N LYS A 209 -3.51 -6.41 -14.11
CA LYS A 209 -4.03 -6.68 -15.46
C LYS A 209 -4.06 -5.40 -16.33
N ALA A 210 -4.59 -4.30 -15.81
CA ALA A 210 -4.69 -3.05 -16.57
C ALA A 210 -3.31 -2.49 -16.93
N LEU A 211 -2.37 -2.51 -15.97
CA LEU A 211 -1.00 -2.00 -16.15
C LEU A 211 -0.17 -2.85 -17.12
N THR A 212 -0.42 -4.16 -17.17
CA THR A 212 0.27 -5.07 -18.10
C THR A 212 -0.33 -5.06 -19.51
N GLU A 213 -1.63 -4.81 -19.67
CA GLU A 213 -2.30 -4.64 -20.98
C GLU A 213 -2.03 -3.27 -21.60
N THR A 214 -1.84 -2.23 -20.77
CA THR A 214 -1.47 -0.87 -21.20
C THR A 214 -0.17 -0.45 -20.51
N PRO A 215 0.97 -1.08 -20.86
CA PRO A 215 2.26 -0.71 -20.31
C PRO A 215 2.56 0.70 -20.81
N GLY A 216 2.52 1.68 -19.92
CA GLY A 216 2.71 3.09 -20.26
C GLY A 216 4.11 3.35 -20.83
N SER A 217 5.04 3.75 -19.95
CA SER A 217 6.44 3.99 -20.32
C SER A 217 7.41 2.90 -19.85
N LEU A 218 6.95 1.94 -19.05
CA LEU A 218 7.80 0.90 -18.48
C LEU A 218 8.20 -0.14 -19.54
N PRO A 219 9.48 -0.53 -19.63
CA PRO A 219 9.91 -1.64 -20.46
C PRO A 219 9.15 -2.93 -20.11
N HIS A 220 8.75 -3.69 -21.13
CA HIS A 220 7.99 -4.93 -20.92
C HIS A 220 8.73 -5.98 -20.07
N ASP A 221 10.06 -6.01 -20.13
CA ASP A 221 10.88 -6.98 -19.40
C ASP A 221 10.92 -6.67 -17.89
N GLU A 222 11.15 -5.41 -17.51
CA GLU A 222 11.12 -4.95 -16.12
C GLU A 222 9.70 -5.10 -15.54
N LEU A 223 8.68 -4.70 -16.30
CA LEU A 223 7.29 -4.85 -15.90
C LEU A 223 6.89 -6.32 -15.63
N PHE A 224 7.47 -7.27 -16.36
CA PHE A 224 7.27 -8.69 -16.06
C PHE A 224 7.82 -9.02 -14.68
N ASP A 225 9.10 -8.69 -14.42
CA ASP A 225 9.80 -9.11 -13.19
C ASP A 225 9.08 -8.56 -11.94
N ASP A 226 8.71 -7.28 -11.96
CA ASP A 226 8.02 -6.63 -10.83
C ASP A 226 6.60 -7.15 -10.62
N ALA A 227 5.83 -7.28 -11.72
CA ALA A 227 4.46 -7.80 -11.63
C ALA A 227 4.45 -9.27 -11.22
N PHE A 228 5.40 -10.06 -11.71
CA PHE A 228 5.56 -11.47 -11.34
C PHE A 228 5.94 -11.61 -9.86
N ALA A 229 6.89 -10.81 -9.37
CA ALA A 229 7.27 -10.79 -7.96
C ALA A 229 6.06 -10.44 -7.07
N LEU A 230 5.28 -9.41 -7.43
CA LEU A 230 4.11 -9.01 -6.66
C LEU A 230 3.00 -10.08 -6.67
N LEU A 231 2.73 -10.70 -7.82
CA LEU A 231 1.71 -11.76 -7.94
C LEU A 231 2.12 -13.05 -7.22
N SER A 232 3.39 -13.43 -7.25
CA SER A 232 3.88 -14.62 -6.54
C SER A 232 3.68 -14.49 -5.02
N ASN A 233 3.70 -13.25 -4.51
CA ASN A 233 3.49 -12.93 -3.11
C ASN A 233 2.01 -12.73 -2.70
N ILE A 234 1.05 -12.90 -3.63
CA ILE A 234 -0.39 -12.73 -3.30
C ILE A 234 -0.93 -13.81 -2.35
N GLY A 235 -0.19 -14.91 -2.22
CA GLY A 235 -0.59 -16.08 -1.45
C GLY A 235 -1.57 -16.99 -2.19
N SER A 236 -2.16 -17.91 -1.44
CA SER A 236 -3.10 -18.90 -1.99
C SER A 236 -4.45 -18.29 -2.33
N VAL A 237 -5.18 -18.99 -3.21
CA VAL A 237 -6.55 -18.63 -3.57
C VAL A 237 -7.41 -18.55 -2.29
N PRO A 238 -8.13 -17.45 -2.04
CA PRO A 238 -8.97 -17.34 -0.86
C PRO A 238 -10.03 -18.45 -0.85
N THR A 239 -10.16 -19.12 0.29
CA THR A 239 -11.24 -20.10 0.54
C THR A 239 -12.50 -19.43 1.08
N GLU A 240 -12.33 -18.33 1.81
CA GLU A 240 -13.39 -17.53 2.41
C GLU A 240 -13.07 -16.03 2.25
N LEU A 241 -14.11 -15.20 2.23
CA LEU A 241 -14.00 -13.74 2.17
C LEU A 241 -14.58 -13.15 3.45
N GLY A 242 -13.82 -12.28 4.11
CA GLY A 242 -14.20 -11.77 5.43
C GLY A 242 -13.59 -10.43 5.80
N ASN A 243 -12.36 -10.15 5.35
CA ASN A 243 -11.63 -8.97 5.79
C ASN A 243 -11.55 -7.95 4.66
N PHE A 244 -12.18 -6.79 4.86
CA PHE A 244 -12.23 -5.72 3.87
C PHE A 244 -11.54 -4.48 4.45
N TYR A 245 -10.68 -3.85 3.65
CA TYR A 245 -9.98 -2.65 4.04
C TYR A 245 -10.93 -1.45 4.14
N VAL A 246 -11.89 -1.41 3.21
CA VAL A 246 -13.00 -0.45 3.11
C VAL A 246 -14.30 -1.11 3.60
N GLU A 247 -15.36 -0.32 3.78
CA GLU A 247 -16.69 -0.85 4.12
C GLU A 247 -17.18 -1.88 3.09
N LYS A 248 -17.54 -3.07 3.57
CA LYS A 248 -17.99 -4.18 2.74
C LYS A 248 -19.23 -3.78 1.89
N PRO A 249 -19.29 -4.14 0.60
CA PRO A 249 -20.46 -3.89 -0.22
C PRO A 249 -21.72 -4.53 0.37
N LYS A 250 -22.78 -3.74 0.59
CA LYS A 250 -24.08 -4.21 1.12
C LYS A 250 -24.77 -5.22 0.19
N LYS A 251 -24.59 -5.06 -1.13
CA LYS A 251 -25.18 -5.95 -2.14
C LYS A 251 -24.41 -7.28 -2.13
N LYS A 252 -25.08 -8.38 -1.76
CA LYS A 252 -24.50 -9.73 -1.79
C LYS A 252 -24.03 -10.16 -3.18
N SER A 253 -24.65 -9.63 -4.24
CA SER A 253 -24.30 -9.89 -5.65
C SER A 253 -23.05 -9.14 -6.13
N HIS A 254 -22.48 -8.25 -5.32
CA HIS A 254 -21.32 -7.47 -5.73
C HIS A 254 -20.11 -8.37 -6.00
N ASN A 255 -19.34 -8.09 -7.07
CA ASN A 255 -18.24 -8.95 -7.51
C ASN A 255 -17.19 -9.22 -6.42
N VAL A 256 -16.86 -8.18 -5.63
CA VAL A 256 -15.92 -8.28 -4.50
C VAL A 256 -16.37 -9.27 -3.41
N ASN A 257 -17.66 -9.59 -3.33
CA ASN A 257 -18.20 -10.58 -2.39
C ASN A 257 -18.22 -12.02 -2.96
N SER A 258 -17.73 -12.25 -4.19
CA SER A 258 -17.79 -13.55 -4.88
C SER A 258 -16.41 -14.17 -5.04
N LEU A 259 -16.18 -15.32 -4.39
CA LEU A 259 -14.93 -16.10 -4.54
C LEU A 259 -14.62 -16.42 -6.02
N HIS A 260 -15.65 -16.71 -6.80
CA HIS A 260 -15.49 -16.93 -8.24
C HIS A 260 -14.93 -15.70 -8.96
N GLN A 261 -15.37 -14.48 -8.60
CA GLN A 261 -14.86 -13.27 -9.22
C GLN A 261 -13.43 -12.95 -8.77
N HIS A 262 -13.06 -13.21 -7.51
CA HIS A 262 -11.66 -13.13 -7.05
C HIS A 262 -10.76 -14.06 -7.86
N LYS A 263 -11.17 -15.32 -7.99
CA LYS A 263 -10.44 -16.30 -8.80
C LYS A 263 -10.34 -15.85 -10.27
N LYS A 264 -11.39 -15.24 -10.80
CA LYS A 264 -11.38 -14.67 -12.16
C LYS A 264 -10.37 -13.53 -12.32
N GLN A 265 -10.30 -12.60 -11.36
CA GLN A 265 -9.30 -11.53 -11.40
C GLN A 265 -7.89 -12.08 -11.30
N GLY A 266 -7.66 -13.11 -10.47
CA GLY A 266 -6.38 -13.79 -10.37
C GLY A 266 -5.97 -14.45 -11.70
N GLN A 267 -6.88 -15.19 -12.32
CA GLN A 267 -6.65 -15.79 -13.63
C GLN A 267 -6.32 -14.72 -14.69
N ASP A 268 -7.09 -13.63 -14.76
CA ASP A 268 -6.87 -12.58 -15.74
C ASP A 268 -5.53 -11.85 -15.53
N ALA A 269 -5.15 -11.60 -14.28
CA ALA A 269 -3.86 -10.97 -13.94
C ALA A 269 -2.67 -11.87 -14.28
N TRP A 270 -2.72 -13.14 -13.87
CA TRP A 270 -1.69 -14.12 -14.22
C TRP A 270 -1.57 -14.29 -15.73
N LEU A 271 -2.68 -14.39 -16.46
CA LEU A 271 -2.65 -14.45 -17.93
C LEU A 271 -2.00 -13.22 -18.57
N ALA A 272 -2.21 -12.03 -18.01
CA ALA A 272 -1.60 -10.82 -18.52
C ALA A 272 -0.08 -10.81 -18.28
N VAL A 273 0.38 -11.21 -17.10
CA VAL A 273 1.82 -11.36 -16.78
C VAL A 273 2.47 -12.47 -17.60
N LEU A 274 1.81 -13.62 -17.77
CA LEU A 274 2.32 -14.73 -18.59
C LEU A 274 2.60 -14.32 -20.04
N LYS A 275 1.81 -13.40 -20.61
CA LYS A 275 2.02 -12.86 -21.96
C LYS A 275 3.25 -11.96 -22.07
N LEU A 276 3.72 -11.40 -20.95
CA LEU A 276 4.93 -10.58 -20.90
C LEU A 276 6.21 -11.44 -20.83
N ALA A 277 6.11 -12.72 -20.47
CA ALA A 277 7.26 -13.62 -20.30
C ALA A 277 7.98 -13.90 -21.64
N ALA A 278 8.88 -13.02 -22.03
CA ALA A 278 9.59 -13.09 -23.31
C ALA A 278 10.85 -13.95 -23.20
N THR A 279 11.61 -13.80 -22.11
CA THR A 279 12.93 -14.42 -21.96
C THR A 279 12.86 -15.88 -21.47
N ARG A 280 13.95 -16.61 -21.67
CA ARG A 280 14.07 -18.00 -21.21
C ARG A 280 14.08 -18.10 -19.68
N GLU A 281 14.65 -17.11 -19.01
CA GLU A 281 14.77 -17.02 -17.56
C GLU A 281 13.40 -16.75 -16.92
N GLN A 282 12.64 -15.79 -17.44
CA GLN A 282 11.28 -15.48 -17.01
C GLN A 282 10.34 -16.68 -17.17
N ARG A 283 10.44 -17.41 -18.29
CA ARG A 283 9.67 -18.65 -18.47
C ARG A 283 10.03 -19.72 -17.43
N LYS A 284 11.31 -19.87 -17.07
CA LYS A 284 11.69 -20.83 -16.01
C LYS A 284 11.07 -20.44 -14.67
N GLN A 285 11.10 -19.16 -14.29
CA GLN A 285 10.49 -18.67 -13.05
C GLN A 285 9.00 -18.98 -13.01
N VAL A 286 8.27 -18.67 -14.08
CA VAL A 286 6.85 -19.01 -14.23
C VAL A 286 6.60 -20.51 -14.07
N LEU A 287 7.38 -21.34 -14.75
CA LEU A 287 7.17 -22.80 -14.74
C LEU A 287 7.46 -23.42 -13.38
N ASP A 288 8.37 -22.84 -12.60
CA ASP A 288 8.73 -23.32 -11.26
C ASP A 288 7.55 -23.21 -10.28
N VAL A 289 6.83 -22.09 -10.34
CA VAL A 289 5.66 -21.83 -9.47
C VAL A 289 4.31 -22.21 -10.12
N MET A 290 4.33 -22.69 -11.37
CA MET A 290 3.13 -22.93 -12.19
C MET A 290 2.09 -23.80 -11.48
N SER A 291 2.50 -24.95 -10.95
CA SER A 291 1.55 -25.95 -10.42
C SER A 291 1.04 -25.59 -9.02
N ASN A 292 1.86 -24.91 -8.22
CA ASN A 292 1.59 -24.67 -6.81
C ASN A 292 0.93 -23.30 -6.56
N GLU A 293 1.30 -22.29 -7.33
CA GLU A 293 0.85 -20.91 -7.12
C GLU A 293 -0.07 -20.45 -8.25
N ILE A 294 0.34 -20.61 -9.52
CA ILE A 294 -0.42 -20.05 -10.66
C ILE A 294 -1.69 -20.84 -10.94
N ALA A 295 -1.57 -22.15 -11.20
CA ALA A 295 -2.68 -22.98 -11.66
C ALA A 295 -3.90 -23.00 -10.73
N PRO A 296 -3.75 -22.99 -9.39
CA PRO A 296 -4.89 -22.87 -8.49
C PRO A 296 -5.78 -21.65 -8.72
N TRP A 297 -5.22 -20.52 -9.18
CA TRP A 297 -5.98 -19.30 -9.51
C TRP A 297 -6.81 -19.42 -10.80
N PHE A 298 -6.60 -20.45 -11.63
CA PHE A 298 -7.31 -20.57 -12.91
C PHE A 298 -8.67 -21.23 -12.73
N ILE A 299 -9.73 -20.54 -13.16
CA ILE A 299 -11.08 -21.12 -13.30
C ILE A 299 -11.10 -22.05 -14.51
N ARG A 300 -10.38 -21.66 -15.57
CA ARG A 300 -10.18 -22.43 -16.79
C ARG A 300 -8.68 -22.70 -16.97
N PRO A 301 -8.14 -23.76 -16.35
CA PRO A 301 -6.72 -24.11 -16.47
C PRO A 301 -6.30 -24.44 -17.90
N GLU A 302 -7.25 -24.75 -18.79
CA GLU A 302 -7.04 -24.94 -20.24
C GLU A 302 -6.28 -23.77 -20.89
N LEU A 303 -6.41 -22.55 -20.36
CA LEU A 303 -5.72 -21.36 -20.88
C LEU A 303 -4.19 -21.41 -20.66
N LEU A 304 -3.69 -22.28 -19.77
CA LEU A 304 -2.26 -22.50 -19.55
C LEU A 304 -1.67 -23.48 -20.56
N ALA A 305 -2.50 -24.23 -21.29
CA ALA A 305 -2.06 -25.31 -22.17
C ALA A 305 -1.13 -24.82 -23.28
N ASP A 306 -1.46 -23.70 -23.92
CA ASP A 306 -0.68 -23.14 -25.01
C ASP A 306 0.72 -22.74 -24.51
N PHE A 307 0.79 -21.97 -23.42
CA PHE A 307 2.06 -21.57 -22.79
C PHE A 307 2.92 -22.77 -22.37
N LEU A 308 2.30 -23.80 -21.79
CA LEU A 308 2.98 -25.01 -21.35
C LEU A 308 3.49 -25.85 -22.52
N THR A 309 2.71 -25.94 -23.60
CA THR A 309 3.11 -26.68 -24.81
C THR A 309 4.26 -25.97 -25.51
N ASP A 310 4.19 -24.65 -25.66
CA ASP A 310 5.29 -23.84 -26.23
C ASP A 310 6.57 -23.93 -25.39
N SER A 311 6.42 -23.92 -24.06
CA SER A 311 7.53 -24.12 -23.12
C SER A 311 8.11 -25.53 -23.18
N TYR A 312 7.26 -26.53 -23.43
CA TYR A 312 7.69 -27.91 -23.61
C TYR A 312 8.47 -28.10 -24.92
N ASP A 313 7.99 -27.53 -26.02
CA ASP A 313 8.63 -27.65 -27.34
C ASP A 313 9.95 -26.87 -27.43
N ALA A 314 10.19 -25.88 -26.56
CA ALA A 314 11.45 -25.16 -26.46
C ALA A 314 12.68 -26.03 -26.13
N GLY A 315 12.48 -27.22 -25.55
CA GLY A 315 13.54 -28.18 -25.28
C GLY A 315 14.38 -27.91 -24.02
N GLY A 316 15.14 -28.92 -23.59
CA GLY A 316 16.11 -28.82 -22.50
C GLY A 316 15.47 -28.73 -21.11
N SER A 317 16.01 -27.87 -20.24
CA SER A 317 15.53 -27.72 -18.86
C SER A 317 14.13 -27.12 -18.74
N ILE A 318 13.71 -26.28 -19.70
CA ILE A 318 12.37 -25.68 -19.71
C ILE A 318 11.31 -26.76 -19.90
N SER A 319 11.54 -27.72 -20.80
CA SER A 319 10.60 -28.83 -21.03
C SER A 319 10.36 -29.69 -19.81
N LEU A 320 11.40 -29.90 -18.99
CA LEU A 320 11.29 -30.66 -17.75
C LEU A 320 10.45 -29.90 -16.71
N LEU A 321 10.61 -28.58 -16.60
CA LEU A 321 9.77 -27.75 -15.73
C LEU A 321 8.32 -27.71 -16.24
N ALA A 322 8.13 -27.53 -17.55
CA ALA A 322 6.81 -27.53 -18.19
C ALA A 322 6.06 -28.86 -17.97
N LEU A 323 6.78 -29.99 -17.90
CA LEU A 323 6.18 -31.29 -17.65
C LEU A 323 5.42 -31.33 -16.31
N SER A 324 5.88 -30.60 -15.28
CA SER A 324 5.18 -30.52 -14.00
C SER A 324 3.81 -29.86 -14.14
N GLY A 325 3.74 -28.73 -14.86
CA GLY A 325 2.48 -28.01 -15.15
C GLY A 325 1.56 -28.78 -16.09
N VAL A 326 2.12 -29.47 -17.10
CA VAL A 326 1.35 -30.36 -17.98
C VAL A 326 0.75 -31.52 -17.18
N PHE A 327 1.53 -32.14 -16.29
CA PHE A 327 1.04 -33.20 -15.43
C PHE A 327 -0.08 -32.72 -14.51
N TYR A 328 0.02 -31.50 -13.96
CA TYR A 328 -1.05 -30.87 -13.19
C TYR A 328 -2.34 -30.74 -14.02
N LEU A 329 -2.26 -30.16 -15.22
CA LEU A 329 -3.41 -30.03 -16.12
C LEU A 329 -4.03 -31.39 -16.46
N ILE A 330 -3.20 -32.39 -16.75
CA ILE A 330 -3.67 -33.74 -17.02
C ILE A 330 -4.40 -34.28 -15.81
N LYS A 331 -3.81 -34.24 -14.62
CA LYS A 331 -4.37 -34.87 -13.41
C LYS A 331 -5.68 -34.21 -12.95
N ASP A 332 -5.74 -32.88 -12.95
CA ASP A 332 -6.82 -32.13 -12.29
C ASP A 332 -7.90 -31.63 -13.28
N VAL A 333 -7.64 -31.62 -14.60
CA VAL A 333 -8.54 -31.07 -15.64
C VAL A 333 -9.01 -32.17 -16.63
N GLN A 334 -8.89 -33.45 -16.23
CA GLN A 334 -9.05 -34.67 -17.04
C GLN A 334 -10.13 -34.73 -18.15
N PRO A 335 -11.30 -34.02 -18.17
CA PRO A 335 -12.27 -34.25 -19.24
C PRO A 335 -12.03 -33.56 -20.59
N ARG A 336 -11.12 -32.57 -20.73
CA ARG A 336 -11.07 -31.69 -21.93
C ARG A 336 -9.69 -31.35 -22.48
N LEU A 337 -8.65 -32.09 -22.12
CA LEU A 337 -7.33 -31.83 -22.71
C LEU A 337 -7.32 -32.17 -24.21
N PRO A 338 -6.91 -31.24 -25.10
CA PRO A 338 -6.66 -31.56 -26.50
C PRO A 338 -5.59 -32.65 -26.63
N VAL A 339 -5.73 -33.51 -27.64
CA VAL A 339 -4.79 -34.59 -28.01
C VAL A 339 -3.32 -34.12 -28.08
N VAL A 340 -3.09 -32.82 -28.27
CA VAL A 340 -1.78 -32.16 -28.29
C VAL A 340 -0.97 -32.39 -27.00
N LEU A 341 -1.60 -32.36 -25.82
CA LEU A 341 -0.88 -32.57 -24.55
C LEU A 341 -0.50 -34.04 -24.31
N TYR A 342 -1.25 -34.99 -24.87
CA TYR A 342 -0.84 -36.40 -24.91
C TYR A 342 0.41 -36.60 -25.78
N LYS A 343 0.61 -35.79 -26.83
CA LYS A 343 1.84 -35.85 -27.65
C LYS A 343 3.09 -35.37 -26.89
N ALA A 344 2.93 -34.45 -25.93
CA ALA A 344 4.03 -34.00 -25.06
C ALA A 344 4.48 -35.07 -24.05
N LEU A 345 3.65 -36.07 -23.75
CA LEU A 345 4.03 -37.22 -22.90
C LEU A 345 4.63 -38.40 -23.67
N LEU A 346 4.55 -38.39 -25.01
CA LEU A 346 5.11 -39.48 -25.82
C LEU A 346 6.60 -39.22 -26.10
N PRO A 347 7.49 -40.21 -25.91
CA PRO A 347 8.90 -40.10 -26.29
C PRO A 347 9.02 -39.66 -27.74
N SER A 348 10.01 -38.81 -28.06
CA SER A 348 10.20 -38.18 -29.39
C SER A 348 10.10 -39.13 -30.60
N ARG A 349 10.35 -40.43 -30.41
CA ARG A 349 10.22 -41.49 -31.44
C ARG A 349 8.80 -41.92 -31.79
N GLN A 350 7.78 -41.57 -31.01
CA GLN A 350 6.39 -41.97 -31.24
C GLN A 350 5.49 -40.84 -31.78
N ARG A 351 6.02 -39.62 -31.93
CA ARG A 351 5.25 -38.48 -32.45
C ARG A 351 4.83 -38.63 -33.92
N ASP A 352 5.60 -39.36 -34.72
CA ASP A 352 5.31 -39.58 -36.16
C ASP A 352 4.34 -40.73 -36.45
N LEU A 353 4.00 -41.56 -35.45
CA LEU A 353 3.11 -42.72 -35.62
C LEU A 353 1.63 -42.41 -35.33
N ALA A 354 1.31 -41.20 -34.85
CA ALA A 354 -0.06 -40.76 -34.58
C ALA A 354 -0.69 -39.97 -35.76
N LEU A 355 -0.16 -40.14 -36.98
CA LEU A 355 -0.65 -39.52 -38.22
C LEU A 355 -1.37 -40.53 -39.15
N CYS A 356 -1.88 -41.63 -38.62
CA CYS A 356 -2.80 -42.52 -39.34
C CYS A 356 -4.10 -42.70 -38.57
#